data_AF-K6YTW2-F1
#
_entry.id   AF-K6YTW2-F1
#
_cell.length_a   1.000
_cell.length_b   1.000
_cell.length_c   1.000
_cell.angle_alpha   90.00
_cell.angle_beta   90.00
_cell.angle_gamma   90.00
#
_symmetry.space_group_name_H-M   'P 1'
#
loop_
_entity.id
_entity.type
_entity.pdbx_description
1 polymer ?
#
loop_
_entity_poly.entity_id
_entity_poly.type
_entity_poly.pdbx_seq_one_letter_code
_entity_poly.pdbx_strand_id
1 'polypeptide(L)'
;MSYSVVVEDDHIYVKYSGVVDGLDIVRITGDETYINGLRRLHKVIHDFSFCDEVSLGSEDMQEIAFMTNMESNFTENALVVLIPRTNEGLARAAVFRQSIKSPDWTILTVQNHAEALTKI
;
A
#
# COMPACT_ATOMS: atom_id res chain seq x y z
N MET A 1 -7.38 11.50 10.77
CA MET A 1 -7.32 10.77 9.49
C MET A 1 -6.73 9.41 9.78
N SER A 2 -7.21 8.39 9.09
CA SER A 2 -6.75 6.99 9.20
C SER A 2 -5.35 6.76 8.63
N TYR A 3 -4.74 7.77 8.00
CA TYR A 3 -3.37 7.74 7.49
C TYR A 3 -2.69 9.11 7.50
N SER A 4 -1.36 9.09 7.32
CA SER A 4 -0.52 10.24 6.97
C SER A 4 0.48 9.83 5.88
N VAL A 5 0.75 10.73 4.93
CA VAL A 5 1.69 10.53 3.82
C VAL A 5 2.92 11.41 4.04
N VAL A 6 4.11 10.81 3.91
CA VAL A 6 5.40 11.50 3.94
C VAL A 6 6.16 11.12 2.67
N VAL A 7 6.72 12.12 1.99
CA VAL A 7 7.59 11.91 0.82
C VAL A 7 9.02 11.98 1.30
N GLU A 8 9.72 10.86 1.28
CA GLU A 8 11.14 10.76 1.56
C GLU A 8 11.95 10.99 0.26
N ASP A 9 13.28 10.97 0.37
CA ASP A 9 14.17 11.21 -0.76
C ASP A 9 13.99 10.17 -1.88
N ASP A 10 13.71 8.91 -1.54
CA ASP A 10 13.69 7.78 -2.49
C ASP A 10 12.38 6.96 -2.49
N HIS A 11 11.45 7.21 -1.56
CA HIS A 11 10.14 6.54 -1.51
C HIS A 11 9.06 7.41 -0.86
N ILE A 12 7.81 6.96 -0.96
CA ILE A 12 6.72 7.45 -0.12
C ILE A 12 6.56 6.55 1.09
N TYR A 13 6.41 7.14 2.27
CA TYR A 13 6.00 6.44 3.48
C TYR A 13 4.56 6.81 3.84
N VAL A 14 3.69 5.80 3.87
CA VAL A 14 2.29 5.94 4.29
C VAL A 14 2.11 5.23 5.62
N LYS A 15 1.82 6.02 6.66
CA LYS A 15 1.55 5.49 8.00
C LYS A 15 0.05 5.48 8.25
N TYR A 16 -0.52 4.29 8.43
CA TYR A 16 -1.92 4.12 8.80
C TYR A 16 -2.07 4.08 10.33
N SER A 17 -3.21 4.52 10.86
CA SER A 17 -3.48 4.52 12.30
C SER A 17 -4.98 4.47 12.60
N GLY A 18 -5.34 3.99 13.80
CA GLY A 18 -6.73 3.80 14.19
C GLY A 18 -7.37 2.61 13.49
N VAL A 19 -8.69 2.68 13.27
CA VAL A 19 -9.44 1.69 12.50
C VAL A 19 -9.36 2.08 11.03
N VAL A 20 -8.91 1.15 10.18
CA VAL A 20 -8.76 1.34 8.73
C VAL A 20 -9.71 0.41 7.99
N ASP A 21 -10.50 0.96 7.07
CA ASP A 21 -11.39 0.20 6.17
C ASP A 21 -10.99 0.36 4.69
N GLY A 22 -11.76 -0.25 3.79
CA GLY A 22 -11.50 -0.18 2.35
C GLY A 22 -11.56 1.24 1.79
N LEU A 23 -12.46 2.07 2.30
CA LEU A 23 -12.62 3.46 1.87
C LEU A 23 -11.41 4.31 2.25
N ASP A 24 -10.81 4.07 3.40
CA ASP A 24 -9.57 4.72 3.80
C ASP A 24 -8.40 4.40 2.87
N ILE A 25 -8.31 3.16 2.37
CA ILE A 25 -7.34 2.78 1.36
C ILE A 25 -7.64 3.50 0.05
N VAL A 26 -8.90 3.51 -0.40
CA VAL A 26 -9.30 4.19 -1.65
C VAL A 26 -8.98 5.69 -1.57
N ARG A 27 -9.20 6.34 -0.43
CA ARG A 27 -8.98 7.78 -0.27
C ARG A 27 -7.55 8.22 -0.53
N ILE A 28 -6.57 7.35 -0.38
CA ILE A 28 -5.17 7.70 -0.66
C ILE A 28 -4.92 7.97 -2.15
N THR A 29 -5.71 7.35 -3.03
CA THR A 29 -5.63 7.57 -4.48
C THR A 29 -6.18 8.94 -4.90
N GLY A 30 -6.79 9.67 -3.97
CA GLY A 30 -7.16 11.08 -4.11
C GLY A 30 -6.20 12.06 -3.42
N ASP A 31 -5.20 11.57 -2.68
CA ASP A 31 -4.21 12.43 -2.02
C ASP A 31 -3.14 12.86 -3.03
N GLU A 32 -3.07 14.16 -3.32
CA GLU A 32 -2.12 14.72 -4.28
C GLU A 32 -0.66 14.46 -3.90
N THR A 33 -0.34 14.42 -2.60
CA THR A 33 1.01 14.14 -2.09
C THR A 33 1.40 12.72 -2.45
N TYR A 34 0.49 11.77 -2.23
CA TYR A 34 0.69 10.37 -2.58
C TYR A 34 0.81 10.17 -4.08
N ILE A 35 -0.15 10.65 -4.88
CA ILE A 35 -0.17 10.41 -6.34
C ILE A 35 1.08 11.00 -7.00
N ASN A 36 1.43 12.24 -6.65
CA ASN A 36 2.58 12.91 -7.26
C ASN A 36 3.90 12.29 -6.79
N GLY A 37 4.00 11.88 -5.53
CA GLY A 37 5.14 11.14 -5.02
C GLY A 37 5.30 9.79 -5.72
N LEU A 38 4.19 9.05 -5.93
CA LEU A 38 4.21 7.71 -6.48
C LEU A 38 4.64 7.75 -7.93
N ARG A 39 4.09 8.69 -8.72
CA ARG A 39 4.51 8.94 -10.10
C ARG A 39 5.95 9.38 -10.26
N ARG A 40 6.56 9.95 -9.22
CA ARG A 40 7.96 10.42 -9.27
C ARG A 40 8.94 9.34 -8.83
N LEU A 41 8.64 8.67 -7.72
CA LEU A 41 9.58 7.79 -7.03
C LEU A 41 9.34 6.32 -7.37
N HIS A 42 8.12 5.95 -7.75
CA HIS A 42 7.69 4.58 -8.03
C HIS A 42 7.92 3.60 -6.87
N LYS A 43 8.17 4.10 -5.66
CA LYS A 43 8.43 3.28 -4.46
C LYS A 43 7.56 3.78 -3.32
N VAL A 44 6.89 2.86 -2.64
CA VAL A 44 6.02 3.18 -1.52
C VAL A 44 6.05 2.11 -0.44
N ILE A 45 6.04 2.56 0.81
CA ILE A 45 5.83 1.73 1.99
C ILE A 45 4.44 2.05 2.56
N HIS A 46 3.58 1.05 2.69
CA HIS A 46 2.32 1.13 3.43
C HIS A 46 2.47 0.44 4.78
N ASP A 47 2.40 1.22 5.86
CA ASP A 47 2.63 0.76 7.22
C ASP A 47 1.34 0.70 8.03
N PHE A 48 0.83 -0.51 8.23
CA PHE A 48 -0.35 -0.80 9.02
C PHE A 48 -0.03 -1.18 10.47
N SER A 49 1.25 -1.21 10.87
CA SER A 49 1.66 -1.67 12.20
C SER A 49 1.12 -0.80 13.34
N PHE A 50 0.73 0.44 13.04
CA PHE A 50 0.15 1.40 13.98
C PHE A 50 -1.38 1.42 14.00
N CYS A 51 -2.04 0.56 13.23
CA CYS A 51 -3.50 0.45 13.27
C CYS A 51 -3.99 -0.24 14.54
N ASP A 52 -5.16 0.16 15.02
CA ASP A 52 -5.92 -0.56 16.04
C ASP A 52 -6.66 -1.75 15.41
N GLU A 53 -7.18 -1.56 14.20
CA GLU A 53 -7.90 -2.57 13.42
C GLU A 53 -7.74 -2.31 11.92
N VAL A 54 -7.72 -3.38 11.12
CA VAL A 54 -7.79 -3.31 9.66
C VAL A 54 -8.97 -4.16 9.23
N SER A 55 -10.08 -3.49 8.93
CA SER A 55 -11.36 -4.09 8.56
C SER A 55 -11.50 -4.10 7.04
N LEU A 56 -10.82 -5.07 6.42
CA LEU A 56 -10.85 -5.28 4.97
C LEU A 56 -11.44 -6.65 4.69
N GLY A 57 -12.65 -6.65 4.13
CA GLY A 57 -13.34 -7.83 3.62
C GLY A 57 -12.77 -8.29 2.28
N SER A 58 -13.23 -9.45 1.81
CA SER A 58 -12.82 -9.97 0.50
C SER A 58 -13.24 -9.07 -0.66
N GLU A 59 -14.40 -8.41 -0.54
CA GLU A 59 -14.91 -7.47 -1.54
C GLU A 59 -14.01 -6.23 -1.63
N ASP A 60 -13.68 -5.62 -0.48
CA ASP A 60 -12.75 -4.48 -0.42
C ASP A 60 -11.41 -4.81 -1.09
N MET A 61 -10.85 -5.99 -0.83
CA MET A 61 -9.58 -6.41 -1.41
C MET A 61 -9.65 -6.56 -2.93
N GLN A 62 -10.79 -7.01 -3.48
CA GLN A 62 -10.99 -7.11 -4.93
C GLN A 62 -11.12 -5.72 -5.57
N GLU A 63 -11.85 -4.80 -4.93
CA GLU A 63 -11.99 -3.43 -5.40
C GLU A 63 -10.66 -2.68 -5.38
N ILE A 64 -9.90 -2.80 -4.28
CA ILE A 64 -8.56 -2.22 -4.17
C ILE A 64 -7.65 -2.79 -5.27
N ALA A 65 -7.62 -4.11 -5.47
CA ALA A 65 -6.83 -4.72 -6.54
C ALA A 65 -7.26 -4.25 -7.93
N PHE A 66 -8.56 -4.07 -8.17
CA PHE A 66 -9.07 -3.55 -9.43
C PHE A 66 -8.56 -2.12 -9.69
N MET A 67 -8.66 -1.23 -8.71
CA MET A 67 -8.18 0.15 -8.83
C MET A 67 -6.67 0.20 -9.01
N THR A 68 -5.89 -0.56 -8.23
CA THR A 68 -4.43 -0.63 -8.38
C THR A 68 -4.04 -1.11 -9.77
N ASN A 69 -4.75 -2.09 -10.33
CA ASN A 69 -4.52 -2.52 -11.71
C ASN A 69 -4.84 -1.40 -12.72
N MET A 70 -5.89 -0.60 -12.50
CA MET A 70 -6.17 0.56 -13.33
C MET A 70 -5.04 1.59 -13.26
N GLU A 71 -4.53 1.88 -12.06
CA GLU A 71 -3.41 2.80 -11.83
C GLU A 71 -2.11 2.32 -12.47
N SER A 72 -1.88 1.01 -12.45
CA SER A 72 -0.70 0.40 -13.07
C SER A 72 -0.63 0.60 -14.59
N ASN A 73 -1.75 0.87 -15.26
CA ASN A 73 -1.73 1.25 -16.68
C ASN A 73 -1.08 2.61 -16.93
N PHE A 74 -0.99 3.46 -15.89
CA PHE A 74 -0.43 4.81 -15.96
C PHE A 74 0.95 4.90 -15.30
N THR A 75 1.41 3.85 -14.62
CA THR A 75 2.70 3.80 -13.92
C THR A 75 3.41 2.52 -14.34
N GLU A 76 4.40 2.64 -15.23
CA GLU A 76 5.07 1.49 -15.87
C GLU A 76 5.67 0.51 -14.86
N ASN A 77 6.23 1.01 -13.75
CA ASN A 77 6.76 0.18 -12.67
C ASN A 77 6.43 0.75 -11.29
N ALA A 78 6.32 -0.13 -10.30
CA ALA A 78 6.22 0.29 -8.90
C ALA A 78 6.76 -0.77 -7.95
N LEU A 79 7.39 -0.35 -6.87
CA LEU A 79 7.72 -1.17 -5.72
C LEU A 79 6.82 -0.78 -4.55
N VAL A 80 6.01 -1.73 -4.09
CA VAL A 80 5.11 -1.56 -2.95
C VAL A 80 5.58 -2.48 -1.84
N VAL A 81 5.92 -1.91 -0.69
CA VAL A 81 6.26 -2.66 0.52
C VAL A 81 5.13 -2.51 1.52
N LEU A 82 4.56 -3.62 1.94
CA LEU A 82 3.48 -3.66 2.92
C LEU A 82 4.05 -4.11 4.28
N ILE A 83 3.70 -3.39 5.35
CA ILE A 83 3.97 -3.79 6.73
C ILE A 83 2.63 -4.12 7.40
N PRO A 84 2.20 -5.39 7.41
CA PRO A 84 0.93 -5.77 8.01
C PRO A 84 1.02 -5.79 9.53
N ARG A 85 -0.09 -5.44 10.20
CA ARG A 85 -0.21 -5.52 11.65
C ARG A 85 -0.27 -6.96 12.19
N THR A 86 -0.96 -7.84 11.47
CA THR A 86 -1.33 -9.18 11.95
C THR A 86 -1.06 -10.25 10.89
N ASN A 87 -1.07 -11.52 11.32
CA ASN A 87 -0.97 -12.67 10.40
C ASN A 87 -2.13 -12.73 9.40
N GLU A 88 -3.33 -12.29 9.80
CA GLU A 88 -4.46 -12.13 8.88
C GLU A 88 -4.18 -11.03 7.85
N GLY A 89 -3.55 -9.94 8.26
CA GLY A 89 -3.06 -8.89 7.36
C GLY A 89 -2.05 -9.42 6.34
N LEU A 90 -1.14 -10.32 6.76
CA LEU A 90 -0.22 -11.00 5.84
C LEU A 90 -0.97 -11.84 4.81
N ALA A 91 -2.01 -12.57 5.22
CA ALA A 91 -2.84 -13.34 4.29
C ALA A 91 -3.56 -12.44 3.29
N ARG A 92 -4.11 -11.29 3.73
CA ARG A 92 -4.71 -10.29 2.84
C ARG A 92 -3.70 -9.70 1.85
N ALA A 93 -2.51 -9.37 2.32
CA ALA A 93 -1.43 -8.86 1.46
C ALA A 93 -0.99 -9.89 0.40
N ALA A 94 -0.99 -11.18 0.75
CA ALA A 94 -0.71 -12.25 -0.21
C ALA A 94 -1.79 -12.34 -1.30
N VAL A 95 -3.07 -12.24 -0.93
CA VAL A 95 -4.20 -12.20 -1.89
C VAL A 95 -4.11 -10.97 -2.79
N PHE A 96 -3.82 -9.80 -2.22
CA PHE A 96 -3.62 -8.56 -2.97
C PHE A 96 -2.51 -8.71 -4.02
N ARG A 97 -1.34 -9.21 -3.60
CA ARG A 97 -0.21 -9.47 -4.50
C ARG A 97 -0.59 -10.38 -5.66
N GLN A 98 -1.36 -11.45 -5.41
CA GLN A 98 -1.81 -12.37 -6.46
C GLN A 98 -2.84 -11.74 -7.41
N SER A 99 -3.50 -10.66 -6.99
CA SER A 99 -4.54 -9.97 -7.75
C SER A 99 -3.99 -8.86 -8.64
N ILE A 100 -2.73 -8.45 -8.45
CA ILE A 100 -2.06 -7.48 -9.32
C ILE A 100 -1.57 -8.17 -10.59
N LYS A 101 -1.94 -7.58 -11.72
CA LYS A 101 -1.67 -8.10 -13.06
C LYS A 101 -0.50 -7.42 -13.76
N SER A 102 -0.06 -6.26 -13.25
CA SER A 102 1.08 -5.56 -13.83
C SER A 102 2.38 -6.33 -13.53
N PRO A 103 3.12 -6.78 -14.56
CA PRO A 103 4.31 -7.61 -14.38
C PRO A 103 5.49 -6.84 -13.77
N ASP A 104 5.51 -5.52 -13.93
CA ASP A 104 6.59 -4.64 -13.48
C ASP A 104 6.32 -4.04 -12.09
N TRP A 105 5.17 -4.37 -11.50
CA TRP A 105 4.85 -4.02 -10.12
C TRP A 105 5.30 -5.13 -9.17
N THR A 106 6.18 -4.76 -8.24
CA THR A 106 6.68 -5.66 -7.21
C THR A 106 6.00 -5.35 -5.89
N ILE A 107 5.30 -6.34 -5.33
CA ILE A 107 4.69 -6.22 -4.00
C ILE A 107 5.43 -7.13 -3.02
N LEU A 108 5.98 -6.52 -1.97
CA LEU A 108 6.68 -7.18 -0.88
C LEU A 108 5.91 -7.01 0.43
N THR A 109 6.07 -7.97 1.34
CA THR A 109 5.59 -7.89 2.72
C THR A 109 6.77 -8.04 3.66
N VAL A 110 6.89 -7.17 4.64
CA VAL A 110 7.95 -7.18 5.66
C VAL A 110 7.35 -6.99 7.05
N GLN A 111 8.13 -7.23 8.10
CA GLN A 111 7.61 -7.21 9.46
C GLN A 111 7.61 -5.83 10.12
N ASN A 112 8.49 -4.93 9.67
CA ASN A 112 8.65 -3.61 10.27
C ASN A 112 9.32 -2.63 9.30
N HIS A 113 9.33 -1.35 9.70
CA HIS A 113 9.88 -0.26 8.91
C HIS A 113 11.39 -0.42 8.62
N ALA A 114 12.18 -0.90 9.59
CA ALA A 114 13.62 -1.08 9.38
C ALA A 114 13.91 -2.12 8.30
N GLU A 115 13.15 -3.21 8.25
CA GLU A 115 13.24 -4.20 7.17
C GLU A 115 12.77 -3.62 5.84
N ALA A 116 11.70 -2.81 5.84
CA ALA A 116 11.17 -2.16 4.64
C ALA A 116 12.23 -1.30 3.93
N LEU A 117 12.99 -0.51 4.69
CA LEU A 117 14.07 0.33 4.16
C LEU A 117 15.21 -0.47 3.49
N THR A 118 15.35 -1.77 3.78
CA THR A 118 16.33 -2.63 3.08
C THR A 118 15.85 -3.11 1.71
N LYS A 119 14.57 -2.86 1.37
CA LYS A 119 13.93 -3.30 0.13
C LYS A 119 13.73 -2.18 -0.88
N ILE A 120 13.78 -0.93 -0.42
CA ILE A 120 13.63 0.28 -1.24
C ILE A 120 14.89 0.52 -2.07
#